data_AF-A0A366XXK6-F1
#
_entry.id   AF-A0A366XXK6-F1
#
_cell.length_a   1.000
_cell.length_b   1.000
_cell.length_c   1.000
_cell.angle_alpha   90.00
_cell.angle_beta   90.00
_cell.angle_gamma   90.00
#
_symmetry.space_group_name_H-M   'P 1'
#
loop_
_entity.id
_entity.type
_entity.pdbx_description
1 polymer ?
#
loop_
_entity_poly.entity_id
_entity_poly.type
_entity_poly.pdbx_seq_one_letter_code
_entity_poly.pdbx_strand_id
1 'polypeptide(L)'
;MTLLNNTKDYELYDDKDEIPEDMGRFHATCHRENPCKKVVHDAEMENPAPWELPGKNLTGDKNYVILDAEGKGHYVGCVLNIDNFDASNQEFTWLGEGDDMFFIDGEQWPPSIHGTGTEDYFNAAWGFPSGEYAGPYHGISLGSDVQEHFGKWSLYRFHIEDPIRFNTSIRATIEHGHANDQGNDYSSVAYWYHPEPHKPLSELPPVEERLPRRWPEHGLWDK
;
A
#
# COMPACT_ATOMS: atom_id res chain seq x y z
N MET A 1 -13.11 17.71 -27.30
CA MET A 1 -13.31 16.27 -27.54
C MET A 1 -11.95 15.60 -27.39
N THR A 2 -11.66 15.08 -26.20
CA THR A 2 -10.40 14.36 -25.93
C THR A 2 -10.57 12.97 -26.52
N LEU A 3 -9.80 12.63 -27.55
CA LEU A 3 -9.77 11.27 -28.08
C LEU A 3 -9.04 10.38 -27.07
N LEU A 4 -9.74 9.38 -26.53
CA LEU A 4 -9.13 8.30 -25.77
C LEU A 4 -8.46 7.35 -26.77
N ASN A 5 -7.13 7.33 -26.79
CA ASN A 5 -6.37 6.37 -27.56
C ASN A 5 -6.04 5.18 -26.65
N ASN A 6 -6.75 4.06 -26.84
CA ASN A 6 -6.49 2.81 -26.13
C ASN A 6 -6.14 1.71 -27.14
N THR A 7 -5.04 1.00 -26.90
CA THR A 7 -4.68 -0.23 -27.61
C THR A 7 -4.95 -1.42 -26.69
N LYS A 8 -5.50 -2.51 -27.23
CA LYS A 8 -5.68 -3.78 -26.53
C LYS A 8 -5.16 -4.89 -27.41
N ASP A 9 -4.01 -5.44 -27.03
CA ASP A 9 -3.42 -6.61 -27.69
C ASP A 9 -3.77 -7.86 -26.88
N TYR A 10 -4.22 -8.92 -27.56
CA TYR A 10 -4.62 -10.19 -26.95
C TYR A 10 -4.40 -11.34 -27.93
N GLU A 11 -4.25 -12.55 -27.41
CA GLU A 11 -4.19 -13.78 -28.18
C GLU A 11 -5.58 -14.43 -28.26
N LEU A 12 -5.96 -14.93 -29.44
CA LEU A 12 -7.18 -15.70 -29.64
C LEU A 12 -6.82 -17.19 -29.58
N TYR A 13 -7.62 -17.94 -28.83
CA TYR A 13 -7.56 -19.40 -28.80
C TYR A 13 -8.74 -19.94 -29.61
N ASP A 14 -8.48 -20.89 -30.51
CA ASP A 14 -9.51 -21.48 -31.38
C ASP A 14 -10.41 -22.43 -30.58
N ASP A 15 -9.85 -23.11 -29.58
CA ASP A 15 -10.56 -23.93 -28.61
C ASP A 15 -10.38 -23.41 -27.18
N LYS A 16 -11.46 -23.41 -26.40
CA LYS A 16 -11.41 -23.09 -24.97
C LYS A 16 -10.54 -24.08 -24.19
N ASP A 17 -10.42 -25.32 -24.69
CA ASP A 17 -9.66 -26.39 -24.06
C ASP A 17 -8.14 -26.14 -24.15
N GLU A 18 -7.71 -25.14 -24.94
CA GLU A 18 -6.32 -24.65 -24.95
C GLU A 18 -5.96 -23.82 -23.70
N ILE A 19 -6.97 -23.28 -23.01
CA ILE A 19 -6.79 -22.51 -21.77
C ILE A 19 -6.92 -23.49 -20.59
N PRO A 20 -5.86 -23.65 -19.77
CA PRO A 20 -5.94 -24.49 -18.58
C PRO A 20 -7.10 -24.07 -17.67
N GLU A 21 -7.87 -25.06 -17.17
CA GLU A 21 -9.00 -24.80 -16.26
C GLU A 21 -8.58 -24.05 -14.99
N ASP A 22 -7.34 -24.23 -14.55
CA ASP A 22 -6.74 -23.61 -13.38
C ASP A 22 -5.98 -22.30 -13.68
N MET A 23 -6.05 -21.78 -14.92
CA MET A 23 -5.41 -20.53 -15.28
C MET A 23 -5.98 -19.37 -14.44
N GLY A 24 -5.12 -18.69 -13.67
CA GLY A 24 -5.51 -17.52 -12.90
C GLY A 24 -6.04 -16.41 -13.80
N ARG A 25 -7.03 -15.65 -13.32
CA ARG A 25 -7.45 -14.39 -13.94
C ARG A 25 -6.76 -13.24 -13.25
N PHE A 26 -6.35 -12.24 -14.03
CA PHE A 26 -5.74 -11.02 -13.49
C PHE A 26 -6.83 -10.16 -12.84
N HIS A 27 -6.54 -9.70 -11.64
CA HIS A 27 -7.39 -8.83 -10.85
C HIS A 27 -6.65 -7.58 -10.41
N ALA A 28 -7.40 -6.49 -10.32
CA ALA A 28 -6.92 -5.25 -9.74
C ALA A 28 -8.03 -4.60 -8.92
N THR A 29 -7.70 -4.10 -7.73
CA THR A 29 -8.63 -3.37 -6.87
C THR A 29 -7.97 -2.12 -6.32
N CYS A 30 -8.75 -1.05 -6.19
CA CYS A 30 -8.29 0.20 -5.62
C CYS A 30 -8.90 0.39 -4.22
N HIS A 31 -8.09 0.85 -3.28
CA HIS A 31 -8.50 1.18 -1.92
C HIS A 31 -7.95 2.56 -1.55
N ARG A 32 -8.62 3.27 -0.64
CA ARG A 32 -8.18 4.56 -0.10
C ARG A 32 -8.72 4.75 1.30
N GLU A 33 -7.87 5.25 2.19
CA GLU A 33 -8.22 5.77 3.51
C GLU A 33 -7.73 7.21 3.60
N ASN A 34 -8.66 8.15 3.78
CA ASN A 34 -8.38 9.59 3.68
C ASN A 34 -9.03 10.39 4.82
N PRO A 35 -8.35 10.59 5.96
CA PRO A 35 -7.08 9.96 6.35
C PRO A 35 -7.24 8.54 6.91
N CYS A 36 -6.14 7.79 7.00
CA CYS A 36 -6.02 6.64 7.89
C CYS A 36 -6.31 7.05 9.34
N LYS A 37 -6.88 6.12 10.11
CA LYS A 37 -7.24 6.36 11.51
C LYS A 37 -6.05 6.15 12.43
N LYS A 38 -5.38 7.24 12.80
CA LYS A 38 -4.28 7.26 13.78
C LYS A 38 -4.62 6.51 15.08
N VAL A 39 -3.67 5.71 15.54
CA VAL A 39 -3.67 5.06 16.86
C VAL A 39 -2.82 5.88 17.81
N VAL A 40 -3.36 6.18 18.99
CA VAL A 40 -2.63 6.91 20.03
C VAL A 40 -2.06 5.89 21.01
N HIS A 41 -0.75 6.00 21.23
CA HIS A 41 -0.01 5.19 22.19
C HIS A 41 0.51 6.07 23.31
N ASP A 42 0.45 5.57 24.54
CA ASP A 42 1.07 6.26 25.68
C ASP A 42 2.60 6.11 25.59
N ALA A 43 3.32 7.17 25.93
CA ALA A 43 4.78 7.12 25.99
C ALA A 43 5.22 6.13 27.09
N GLU A 44 5.91 5.06 26.70
CA GLU A 44 6.48 4.11 27.66
C GLU A 44 7.77 4.65 28.30
N MET A 45 8.39 5.66 27.67
CA MET A 45 9.67 6.26 28.07
C MET A 45 9.50 7.77 28.26
N GLU A 46 10.14 8.32 29.30
CA GLU A 46 10.05 9.75 29.65
C GLU A 46 10.87 10.64 28.69
N ASN A 47 11.90 10.09 28.03
CA ASN A 47 12.74 10.78 27.02
C ASN A 47 13.27 9.75 26.00
N PRO A 48 12.44 9.24 25.09
CA PRO A 48 12.88 8.31 24.05
C PRO A 48 13.85 8.99 23.07
N ALA A 49 14.74 8.21 22.47
CA ALA A 49 15.44 8.66 21.27
C ALA A 49 14.43 8.86 20.11
N PRO A 50 14.75 9.69 19.09
CA PRO A 50 13.79 9.97 18.00
C PRO A 50 13.28 8.75 17.22
N TRP A 51 14.01 7.65 17.23
CA TRP A 51 13.66 6.37 16.58
C TRP A 51 13.00 5.36 17.55
N GLU A 52 12.82 5.72 18.83
CA GLU A 52 12.15 4.88 19.83
C GLU A 52 10.67 5.26 19.92
N LEU A 53 9.92 4.95 18.85
CA LEU A 53 8.49 5.26 18.76
C LEU A 53 7.66 4.38 19.72
N PRO A 54 6.66 4.95 20.42
CA PRO A 54 5.86 4.22 21.39
C PRO A 54 4.86 3.27 20.72
N GLY A 55 4.42 2.27 21.48
CA GLY A 55 3.36 1.36 21.06
C GLY A 55 3.86 0.08 20.39
N LYS A 56 2.94 -0.89 20.30
CA LYS A 56 3.17 -2.20 19.69
C LYS A 56 1.92 -2.61 18.93
N ASN A 57 2.10 -3.06 17.70
CA ASN A 57 1.01 -3.66 16.93
C ASN A 57 1.09 -5.19 16.98
N LEU A 58 0.25 -5.78 17.82
CA LEU A 58 0.22 -7.21 18.07
C LEU A 58 -0.95 -7.92 17.37
N THR A 59 -1.63 -7.26 16.43
CA THR A 59 -2.74 -7.87 15.70
C THR A 59 -2.79 -7.54 14.21
N GLY A 60 -2.33 -6.35 13.79
CA GLY A 60 -2.48 -5.89 12.40
C GLY A 60 -3.89 -5.42 12.04
N ASP A 61 -4.83 -5.38 13.01
CA ASP A 61 -6.24 -5.09 12.75
C ASP A 61 -6.49 -3.68 12.21
N LYS A 62 -5.63 -2.73 12.59
CA LYS A 62 -5.74 -1.31 12.26
C LYS A 62 -4.83 -0.88 11.11
N ASN A 63 -4.13 -1.83 10.50
CA ASN A 63 -3.28 -1.58 9.34
C ASN A 63 -4.14 -1.15 8.15
N TYR A 64 -3.55 -0.34 7.29
CA TYR A 64 -4.13 -0.05 5.98
C TYR A 64 -4.16 -1.34 5.15
N VAL A 65 -5.33 -1.69 4.62
CA VAL A 65 -5.50 -2.91 3.81
C VAL A 65 -5.22 -2.61 2.34
N ILE A 66 -4.19 -3.26 1.80
CA ILE A 66 -3.86 -3.18 0.37
C ILE A 66 -4.72 -4.17 -0.42
N LEU A 67 -4.79 -5.41 0.06
CA LEU A 67 -5.63 -6.48 -0.51
C LEU A 67 -6.25 -7.31 0.61
N ASP A 68 -7.53 -7.63 0.45
CA ASP A 68 -8.20 -8.69 1.19
C ASP A 68 -8.94 -9.57 0.18
N ALA A 69 -8.57 -10.84 0.10
CA ALA A 69 -9.07 -11.79 -0.89
C ALA A 69 -9.25 -13.20 -0.30
N GLU A 70 -10.19 -13.96 -0.85
CA GLU A 70 -10.50 -15.34 -0.48
C GLU A 70 -10.46 -16.24 -1.70
N GLY A 71 -10.02 -17.48 -1.47
CA GLY A 71 -9.79 -18.51 -2.47
C GLY A 71 -8.30 -18.73 -2.73
N LYS A 72 -7.96 -19.41 -3.83
CA LYS A 72 -6.59 -19.77 -4.19
C LYS A 72 -6.02 -18.78 -5.19
N GLY A 73 -4.84 -18.22 -4.91
CA GLY A 73 -4.25 -17.25 -5.81
C GLY A 73 -2.82 -16.90 -5.46
N HIS A 74 -2.34 -15.83 -6.09
CA HIS A 74 -1.09 -15.21 -5.71
C HIS A 74 -1.11 -13.71 -5.96
N TYR A 75 -0.68 -12.96 -4.95
CA TYR A 75 -0.50 -11.53 -4.99
C TYR A 75 0.80 -11.21 -5.75
N VAL A 76 0.70 -10.28 -6.71
CA VAL A 76 1.81 -9.89 -7.60
C VAL A 76 2.24 -8.44 -7.42
N GLY A 77 1.76 -7.77 -6.37
CA GLY A 77 2.26 -6.46 -5.97
C GLY A 77 1.21 -5.36 -5.96
N CYS A 78 1.69 -4.14 -5.76
CA CYS A 78 0.85 -2.96 -5.66
C CYS A 78 1.55 -1.69 -6.14
N VAL A 79 0.73 -0.68 -6.40
CA VAL A 79 1.13 0.73 -6.30
C VAL A 79 0.53 1.25 -4.99
N LEU A 80 1.35 1.88 -4.15
CA LEU A 80 0.94 2.57 -2.92
C LEU A 80 1.23 4.06 -3.07
N ASN A 81 0.25 4.90 -2.78
CA ASN A 81 0.39 6.35 -2.76
C ASN A 81 0.10 6.85 -1.35
N ILE A 82 0.96 7.74 -0.87
CA ILE A 82 0.87 8.33 0.46
C ILE A 82 0.94 9.84 0.29
N ASP A 83 -0.05 10.54 0.83
CA ASP A 83 -0.04 11.98 0.99
C ASP A 83 0.24 12.29 2.46
N ASN A 84 1.53 12.51 2.78
CA ASN A 84 2.01 12.85 4.12
C ASN A 84 1.72 14.33 4.42
N PHE A 85 0.43 14.64 4.49
CA PHE A 85 -0.08 16.02 4.63
C PHE A 85 0.04 16.53 6.07
N ASP A 86 0.17 15.65 7.05
CA ASP A 86 0.17 15.98 8.48
C ASP A 86 1.57 15.98 9.08
N ALA A 87 2.63 15.90 8.27
CA ALA A 87 4.02 15.80 8.73
C ALA A 87 4.38 16.88 9.76
N SER A 88 3.88 18.11 9.61
CA SER A 88 4.16 19.22 10.54
C SER A 88 3.56 19.05 11.93
N ASN A 89 2.61 18.13 12.11
CA ASN A 89 1.99 17.82 13.41
C ASN A 89 2.44 16.46 13.95
N GLN A 90 3.40 15.80 13.30
CA GLN A 90 3.99 14.54 13.74
C GLN A 90 5.30 14.81 14.50
N GLU A 91 5.54 14.05 15.56
CA GLU A 91 6.81 14.10 16.29
C GLU A 91 7.95 13.52 15.45
N PHE A 92 7.65 12.48 14.67
CA PHE A 92 8.53 11.89 13.67
C PHE A 92 7.85 11.94 12.31
N THR A 93 8.40 12.71 11.38
CA THR A 93 7.72 13.03 10.10
C THR A 93 7.84 11.92 9.06
N TRP A 94 8.73 10.97 9.28
CA TRP A 94 8.98 9.88 8.35
C TRP A 94 7.78 8.93 8.31
N LEU A 95 7.19 8.79 7.12
CA LEU A 95 6.01 7.95 6.89
C LEU A 95 6.33 6.46 6.79
N GLY A 96 7.62 6.10 6.76
CA GLY A 96 8.08 4.81 6.29
C GLY A 96 8.25 3.74 7.36
N GLU A 97 8.13 4.06 8.65
CA GLU A 97 8.31 3.05 9.72
C GLU A 97 7.25 1.94 9.75
N GLY A 98 6.20 2.03 8.92
CA GLY A 98 5.10 1.08 8.96
C GLY A 98 5.44 -0.26 8.31
N ASP A 99 5.30 -1.35 9.07
CA ASP A 99 5.60 -2.72 8.61
C ASP A 99 4.54 -3.25 7.63
N ASP A 100 4.97 -3.94 6.56
CA ASP A 100 4.09 -4.80 5.78
C ASP A 100 3.78 -6.11 6.54
N MET A 101 2.52 -6.53 6.51
CA MET A 101 2.04 -7.73 7.18
C MET A 101 1.13 -8.51 6.24
N PHE A 102 1.52 -9.74 5.89
CA PHE A 102 0.70 -10.62 5.05
C PHE A 102 0.14 -11.78 5.85
N PHE A 103 -1.17 -11.76 6.12
CA PHE A 103 -1.86 -12.86 6.77
C PHE A 103 -2.37 -13.83 5.71
N ILE A 104 -1.67 -14.95 5.54
CA ILE A 104 -1.98 -15.96 4.52
C ILE A 104 -2.81 -17.08 5.15
N ASP A 105 -3.83 -17.55 4.44
CA ASP A 105 -4.62 -18.74 4.78
C ASP A 105 -5.15 -18.77 6.24
N GLY A 106 -5.50 -17.60 6.78
CA GLY A 106 -6.06 -17.44 8.12
C GLY A 106 -5.04 -17.31 9.25
N GLU A 107 -3.77 -17.09 8.93
CA GLU A 107 -2.72 -16.76 9.90
C GLU A 107 -3.15 -15.67 10.89
N GLN A 108 -2.69 -15.81 12.13
CA GLN A 108 -2.86 -14.82 13.19
C GLN A 108 -1.51 -14.15 13.45
N TRP A 109 -1.47 -13.12 14.29
CA TRP A 109 -0.18 -12.54 14.71
C TRP A 109 0.72 -13.61 15.34
N PRO A 110 2.00 -13.72 14.93
CA PRO A 110 2.63 -12.97 13.85
C PRO A 110 2.37 -13.65 12.51
N PRO A 111 2.12 -12.87 11.44
CA PRO A 111 2.10 -13.46 10.11
C PRO A 111 3.48 -14.01 9.75
N SER A 112 3.50 -14.99 8.84
CA SER A 112 4.75 -15.61 8.38
C SER A 112 5.61 -14.66 7.54
N ILE A 113 4.98 -13.65 6.92
CA ILE A 113 5.64 -12.55 6.22
C ILE A 113 5.30 -11.25 6.96
N HIS A 114 6.32 -10.72 7.63
CA HIS A 114 6.26 -9.52 8.44
C HIS A 114 7.53 -8.71 8.15
N GLY A 115 7.35 -7.49 7.66
CA GLY A 115 8.43 -6.59 7.26
C GLY A 115 9.07 -5.82 8.40
N THR A 116 9.75 -4.73 8.03
CA THR A 116 10.51 -3.87 8.95
C THR A 116 10.33 -2.37 8.67
N GLY A 117 9.55 -2.04 7.65
CA GLY A 117 9.32 -0.68 7.20
C GLY A 117 8.75 -0.64 5.79
N THR A 118 8.03 0.41 5.48
CA THR A 118 7.47 0.68 4.17
C THR A 118 8.57 0.88 3.14
N GLU A 119 9.64 1.61 3.44
CA GLU A 119 10.76 1.74 2.50
C GLU A 119 11.44 0.41 2.23
N ASP A 120 11.56 -0.43 3.25
CA ASP A 120 12.18 -1.74 3.16
C ASP A 120 11.34 -2.66 2.29
N TYR A 121 10.01 -2.64 2.46
CA TYR A 121 9.07 -3.34 1.58
C TYR A 121 9.21 -2.87 0.12
N PHE A 122 9.44 -1.58 -0.14
CA PHE A 122 9.67 -1.07 -1.49
C PHE A 122 11.15 -1.17 -1.97
N ASN A 123 11.97 -1.98 -1.29
CA ASN A 123 13.38 -2.25 -1.58
C ASN A 123 14.23 -0.96 -1.65
N ALA A 124 13.96 -0.04 -0.74
CA ALA A 124 14.81 1.10 -0.44
C ALA A 124 15.32 1.00 1.00
N ALA A 125 15.87 2.09 1.54
CA ALA A 125 16.29 2.21 2.93
C ALA A 125 16.50 3.69 3.27
N TRP A 126 16.63 4.00 4.57
CA TRP A 126 17.12 5.29 5.07
C TRP A 126 16.32 6.52 4.62
N GLY A 127 14.99 6.45 4.61
CA GLY A 127 14.18 7.65 4.32
C GLY A 127 14.04 8.00 2.84
N PHE A 128 14.21 7.04 1.92
CA PHE A 128 14.23 7.30 0.46
C PHE A 128 15.22 8.42 0.05
N PRO A 129 16.52 8.34 0.41
CA PRO A 129 17.45 9.47 0.27
C PRO A 129 17.72 9.85 -1.20
N SER A 130 17.44 8.94 -2.14
CA SER A 130 17.51 9.20 -3.58
C SER A 130 16.32 9.97 -4.14
N GLY A 131 15.22 10.06 -3.40
CA GLY A 131 13.93 10.48 -3.94
C GLY A 131 13.43 9.49 -4.98
N GLU A 132 13.05 9.99 -6.16
CA GLU A 132 12.54 9.16 -7.25
C GLU A 132 13.55 8.11 -7.74
N TYR A 133 13.05 6.91 -8.01
CA TYR A 133 13.81 5.78 -8.53
C TYR A 133 12.88 4.87 -9.35
N ALA A 134 13.36 4.35 -10.48
CA ALA A 134 12.58 3.48 -11.34
C ALA A 134 13.36 2.21 -11.68
N GLY A 135 12.99 1.09 -11.05
CA GLY A 135 13.43 -0.25 -11.40
C GLY A 135 12.32 -1.05 -12.12
N PRO A 136 12.64 -2.20 -12.73
CA PRO A 136 11.65 -3.01 -13.43
C PRO A 136 10.54 -3.54 -12.50
N TYR A 137 10.89 -3.85 -11.25
CA TYR A 137 9.98 -4.49 -10.29
C TYR A 137 9.65 -3.64 -9.08
N HIS A 138 10.37 -2.55 -8.82
CA HIS A 138 10.05 -1.64 -7.72
C HIS A 138 10.56 -0.23 -8.00
N GLY A 139 9.98 0.76 -7.33
CA GLY A 139 10.43 2.13 -7.45
C GLY A 139 9.57 3.15 -6.72
N ILE A 140 10.05 4.39 -6.76
CA ILE A 140 9.44 5.60 -6.22
C ILE A 140 9.17 6.48 -7.45
N SER A 141 7.94 6.43 -7.95
CA SER A 141 7.52 7.19 -9.13
C SER A 141 7.33 8.68 -8.85
N LEU A 142 7.12 9.04 -7.58
CA LEU A 142 7.03 10.40 -7.08
C LEU A 142 7.55 10.44 -5.65
N GLY A 143 8.48 11.33 -5.35
CA GLY A 143 8.93 11.64 -3.99
C GLY A 143 9.02 13.15 -3.81
N SER A 144 8.11 13.73 -3.01
CA SER A 144 7.96 15.20 -2.92
C SER A 144 9.11 15.89 -2.19
N ASP A 145 9.39 15.53 -0.94
CA ASP A 145 10.44 16.15 -0.13
C ASP A 145 11.19 15.09 0.68
N VAL A 146 12.45 14.80 0.31
CA VAL A 146 13.29 13.78 0.97
C VAL A 146 13.93 14.23 2.28
N GLN A 147 13.76 15.50 2.68
CA GLN A 147 14.27 16.01 3.95
C GLN A 147 13.17 16.02 5.00
N GLU A 148 12.03 16.62 4.66
CA GLU A 148 10.91 16.79 5.59
C GLU A 148 9.88 15.67 5.48
N HIS A 149 9.98 14.83 4.43
CA HIS A 149 9.06 13.73 4.11
C HIS A 149 7.62 14.16 3.79
N PHE A 150 7.38 15.46 3.72
CA PHE A 150 6.08 16.07 3.49
C PHE A 150 5.60 15.92 2.05
N GLY A 151 4.28 15.80 1.89
CA GLY A 151 3.62 15.78 0.58
C GLY A 151 3.44 14.38 0.01
N LYS A 152 3.46 14.28 -1.33
CA LYS A 152 3.00 13.10 -2.06
C LYS A 152 4.12 12.16 -2.41
N TRP A 153 3.85 10.87 -2.20
CA TRP A 153 4.73 9.75 -2.49
C TRP A 153 3.95 8.72 -3.32
N SER A 154 4.58 8.17 -4.35
CA SER A 154 4.02 7.10 -5.15
C SER A 154 5.06 6.01 -5.30
N LEU A 155 4.77 4.85 -4.71
CA LEU A 155 5.65 3.70 -4.58
C LEU A 155 5.05 2.53 -5.34
N TYR A 156 5.89 1.69 -5.95
CA TYR A 156 5.43 0.44 -6.54
C TYR A 156 6.38 -0.70 -6.21
N ARG A 157 5.81 -1.89 -6.05
CA ARG A 157 6.53 -3.16 -6.01
C ARG A 157 5.69 -4.22 -6.70
N PHE A 158 6.31 -4.95 -7.61
CA PHE A 158 5.73 -6.05 -8.37
C PHE A 158 6.47 -7.34 -8.03
N HIS A 159 5.75 -8.29 -7.46
CA HIS A 159 6.24 -9.61 -7.09
C HIS A 159 6.18 -10.56 -8.30
N ILE A 160 6.94 -10.26 -9.34
CA ILE A 160 6.94 -11.06 -10.59
C ILE A 160 7.70 -12.38 -10.37
N GLU A 161 8.92 -12.30 -9.82
CA GLU A 161 9.77 -13.46 -9.57
C GLU A 161 9.52 -14.08 -8.17
N ASP A 162 8.85 -13.33 -7.29
CA ASP A 162 8.64 -13.63 -5.87
C ASP A 162 7.16 -13.52 -5.44
N PRO A 163 6.19 -14.12 -6.17
CA PRO A 163 4.77 -13.95 -5.88
C PRO A 163 4.38 -14.51 -4.50
N ILE A 164 3.52 -13.78 -3.78
CA ILE A 164 3.00 -14.19 -2.47
C ILE A 164 1.76 -15.08 -2.71
N ARG A 165 1.91 -16.39 -2.50
CA ARG A 165 0.90 -17.40 -2.81
C ARG A 165 0.01 -17.69 -1.60
N PHE A 166 -1.25 -17.98 -1.86
CA PHE A 166 -2.26 -18.33 -0.85
C PHE A 166 -3.23 -19.39 -1.41
N ASN A 167 -3.77 -20.26 -0.54
CA ASN A 167 -4.69 -21.33 -0.93
C ASN A 167 -6.15 -21.05 -0.56
N THR A 168 -6.39 -20.33 0.53
CA THR A 168 -7.72 -20.05 1.06
C THR A 168 -7.97 -18.57 1.27
N SER A 169 -6.97 -17.77 1.63
CA SER A 169 -7.14 -16.32 1.75
C SER A 169 -5.81 -15.56 1.86
N ILE A 170 -5.86 -14.27 1.59
CA ILE A 170 -4.77 -13.35 1.90
C ILE A 170 -5.35 -12.04 2.41
N ARG A 171 -4.74 -11.50 3.47
CA ARG A 171 -4.88 -10.11 3.88
C ARG A 171 -3.49 -9.46 3.84
N ALA A 172 -3.23 -8.71 2.78
CA ALA A 172 -2.01 -7.93 2.63
C ALA A 172 -2.25 -6.53 3.19
N THR A 173 -1.52 -6.17 4.23
CA THR A 173 -1.67 -4.89 4.92
C THR A 173 -0.31 -4.21 5.11
N ILE A 174 -0.35 -2.92 5.40
CA ILE A 174 0.81 -2.14 5.78
C ILE A 174 0.40 -1.19 6.91
N GLU A 175 1.26 -1.00 7.90
CA GLU A 175 1.00 0.03 8.90
C GLU A 175 1.13 1.43 8.29
N HIS A 176 0.40 2.40 8.84
CA HIS A 176 0.51 3.82 8.48
C HIS A 176 1.31 4.57 9.57
N GLY A 177 2.64 4.49 9.47
CA GLY A 177 3.56 4.83 10.57
C GLY A 177 3.70 3.68 11.57
N HIS A 178 4.71 3.74 12.44
CA HIS A 178 4.99 2.71 13.44
C HIS A 178 3.75 2.44 14.29
N ALA A 179 3.31 1.19 14.37
CA ALA A 179 2.13 0.81 15.12
C ALA A 179 0.87 1.63 14.78
N ASN A 180 0.75 2.07 13.51
CA ASN A 180 -0.37 2.85 12.97
C ASN A 180 -0.54 4.23 13.64
N ASP A 181 0.57 4.89 14.02
CA ASP A 181 0.58 6.14 14.76
C ASP A 181 0.43 7.41 13.89
N GLN A 182 0.32 7.29 12.57
CA GLN A 182 0.11 8.42 11.66
C GLN A 182 -1.31 8.44 11.09
N GLY A 183 -1.74 9.63 10.62
CA GLY A 183 -3.07 9.89 10.10
C GLY A 183 -3.03 10.45 8.68
N ASN A 184 -2.18 9.88 7.84
CA ASN A 184 -1.96 10.33 6.47
C ASN A 184 -3.02 9.77 5.51
N ASP A 185 -3.04 10.26 4.27
CA ASP A 185 -3.96 9.78 3.24
C ASP A 185 -3.29 8.72 2.38
N TYR A 186 -3.76 7.49 2.48
CA TYR A 186 -3.21 6.32 1.79
C TYR A 186 -4.18 5.89 0.70
N SER A 187 -3.64 5.58 -0.47
CA SER A 187 -4.40 4.89 -1.52
C SER A 187 -3.53 3.87 -2.24
N SER A 188 -4.12 2.78 -2.69
CA SER A 188 -3.37 1.72 -3.35
C SER A 188 -4.15 1.07 -4.47
N VAL A 189 -3.43 0.50 -5.42
CA VAL A 189 -3.97 -0.50 -6.34
C VAL A 189 -3.22 -1.79 -6.10
N ALA A 190 -3.92 -2.85 -5.69
CA ALA A 190 -3.38 -4.19 -5.56
C ALA A 190 -3.59 -4.97 -6.84
N TYR A 191 -2.61 -5.81 -7.19
CA TYR A 191 -2.64 -6.69 -8.35
C TYR A 191 -2.44 -8.14 -7.90
N TRP A 192 -3.29 -9.06 -8.38
CA TRP A 192 -3.17 -10.48 -8.05
C TRP A 192 -3.79 -11.36 -9.14
N TYR A 193 -3.48 -12.65 -9.07
CA TYR A 193 -4.13 -13.68 -9.89
C TYR A 193 -4.99 -14.59 -9.02
N HIS A 194 -6.20 -14.85 -9.49
CA HIS A 194 -7.19 -15.69 -8.81
C HIS A 194 -8.16 -16.32 -9.83
N PRO A 195 -8.54 -17.61 -9.71
CA PRO A 195 -9.61 -18.20 -10.52
C PRO A 195 -10.97 -17.56 -10.20
N GLU A 196 -11.92 -17.62 -11.12
CA GLU A 196 -13.29 -17.19 -10.81
C GLU A 196 -14.11 -18.32 -10.15
N PRO A 197 -15.06 -18.00 -9.25
CA PRO A 197 -15.39 -16.66 -8.73
C PRO A 197 -14.45 -16.20 -7.61
N HIS A 198 -14.15 -14.89 -7.55
CA HIS A 198 -13.56 -14.25 -6.37
C HIS A 198 -14.63 -13.63 -5.45
N LYS A 199 -14.29 -13.33 -4.19
CA LYS A 199 -15.19 -12.57 -3.31
C LYS A 199 -15.43 -11.16 -3.86
N PRO A 200 -16.63 -10.57 -3.71
CA PRO A 200 -16.90 -9.22 -4.21
C PRO A 200 -15.87 -8.20 -3.73
N LEU A 201 -15.39 -7.36 -4.64
CA LEU A 201 -14.48 -6.27 -4.29
C LEU A 201 -15.25 -5.13 -3.61
N SER A 202 -14.59 -4.42 -2.72
CA SER A 202 -15.11 -3.20 -2.13
C SER A 202 -15.50 -2.20 -3.23
N GLU A 203 -16.63 -1.53 -3.05
CA GLU A 203 -17.01 -0.44 -3.95
C GLU A 203 -16.00 0.70 -3.86
N LEU A 204 -15.70 1.32 -5.00
CA LEU A 204 -14.86 2.51 -5.00
C LEU A 204 -15.60 3.64 -4.28
N PRO A 205 -14.89 4.45 -3.47
CA PRO A 205 -15.46 5.68 -2.93
C PRO A 205 -16.03 6.58 -4.04
N PRO A 206 -17.05 7.40 -3.74
CA PRO A 206 -17.55 8.44 -4.64
C PRO A 206 -16.41 9.31 -5.21
N VAL A 207 -16.63 9.90 -6.39
CA VAL A 207 -15.62 10.71 -7.09
C VAL A 207 -15.03 11.79 -6.18
N GLU A 208 -15.89 12.45 -5.41
CA GLU A 208 -15.58 13.53 -4.49
C GLU A 208 -14.61 13.09 -3.38
N GLU A 209 -14.74 11.84 -2.92
CA GLU A 209 -13.90 11.26 -1.87
C GLU A 209 -12.58 10.70 -2.40
N ARG A 210 -12.44 10.54 -3.73
CA ARG A 210 -11.21 10.10 -4.42
C ARG A 210 -10.48 11.23 -5.14
N LEU A 211 -10.89 12.48 -4.95
CA LEU A 211 -10.13 13.64 -5.44
C LEU A 211 -8.84 13.82 -4.62
N PRO A 212 -7.73 14.22 -5.27
CA PRO A 212 -6.52 14.55 -4.56
C PRO A 212 -6.75 15.77 -3.67
N ARG A 213 -6.14 15.78 -2.48
CA ARG A 213 -6.09 16.98 -1.65
C ARG A 213 -5.45 18.10 -2.44
N ARG A 214 -6.16 19.22 -2.56
CA ARG A 214 -5.60 20.42 -3.19
C ARG A 214 -4.62 21.05 -2.22
N TRP A 215 -3.36 21.13 -2.62
CA TRP A 215 -2.41 21.98 -1.92
C TRP A 215 -2.72 23.44 -2.27
N PRO A 216 -2.61 24.38 -1.33
CA PRO A 216 -2.65 25.80 -1.67
C PRO A 216 -1.54 26.08 -2.67
N GLU A 217 -1.88 26.67 -3.83
CA GLU A 217 -0.93 27.00 -4.90
C GLU A 217 0.22 27.93 -4.44
N HIS A 218 0.13 28.48 -3.22
CA HIS A 218 1.08 29.43 -2.63
C HIS A 218 1.42 29.19 -1.15
N GLY A 219 1.27 27.97 -0.61
CA GLY A 219 1.75 27.63 0.74
C GLY A 219 1.08 28.37 1.91
N LEU A 220 -0.08 28.97 1.68
CA LEU A 220 -0.90 29.54 2.76
C LEU A 220 -2.00 28.54 3.12
N TRP A 221 -1.87 27.98 4.32
CA TRP A 221 -2.98 27.32 5.00
C TRP A 221 -4.02 28.39 5.29
N ASP A 222 -5.22 28.27 4.70
CA ASP A 222 -6.37 29.00 5.23
C ASP A 222 -6.59 28.46 6.65
N LYS A 223 -6.25 29.29 7.63
CA LYS A 223 -6.49 29.07 9.06
C LYS A 223 -7.96 29.02 9.38
#